data_AF-A0A820QY60-F1
#
_entry.id   AF-A0A820QY60-F1
#
_cell.length_a   1.000
_cell.length_b   1.000
_cell.length_c   1.000
_cell.angle_alpha   90.00
_cell.angle_beta   90.00
_cell.angle_gamma   90.00
#
_symmetry.space_group_name_H-M   'P 1'
#
loop_
_entity.id
_entity.type
_entity.pdbx_description
1 polymer ?
#
loop_
_entity_poly.entity_id
_entity_poly.type
_entity_poly.pdbx_seq_one_letter_code
_entity_poly.pdbx_strand_id
1 'polypeptide(L)'
;KLVELKTDVVDFDGAFYHVTSSRDKPFTVSIKLKFFLDLEQHSTDEVLRGEYGDLLVRPLEGYNVTLSLDFNIHLPKGDSNDAWLLLVRKIAMLKRNCFATVFEKYFEYQTKQELTNGNHK
;
A
#
# COMPACT_ATOMS: atom_id res chain seq x y z
N LYS A 1 23.32 4.71 13.34
CA LYS A 1 23.45 3.24 13.51
C LYS A 1 22.04 2.68 13.34
N LEU A 2 21.77 1.85 12.33
CA LEU A 2 20.45 1.21 12.17
C LEU A 2 20.20 0.34 13.42
N VAL A 3 19.09 0.63 14.10
CA VAL A 3 18.63 -0.09 15.29
C VAL A 3 17.58 -1.09 14.84
N GLU A 4 17.59 -2.28 15.43
CA GLU A 4 16.51 -3.23 15.22
C GLU A 4 15.21 -2.64 15.76
N LEU A 5 14.21 -2.52 14.90
CA LEU A 5 12.88 -2.04 15.24
C LEU A 5 11.90 -3.17 14.95
N LYS A 6 11.07 -3.48 15.94
CA LYS A 6 9.88 -4.31 15.77
C LYS A 6 8.79 -3.68 16.61
N THR A 7 7.76 -3.15 15.96
CA THR A 7 6.66 -2.50 16.67
C THR A 7 5.34 -2.76 15.98
N ASP A 8 4.31 -2.84 16.81
CA ASP A 8 2.93 -2.82 16.38
C ASP A 8 2.37 -1.42 16.54
N VAL A 9 1.56 -0.97 15.58
CA VAL A 9 0.91 0.35 15.59
C VAL A 9 -0.55 0.17 15.21
N VAL A 10 -1.43 0.88 15.90
CA VAL A 10 -2.87 0.90 15.57
C VAL A 10 -3.27 2.24 14.99
N ASP A 11 -4.27 2.23 14.12
CA ASP A 11 -4.85 3.40 13.49
C ASP A 11 -6.38 3.27 13.50
N PHE A 12 -7.09 4.31 13.09
CA PHE A 12 -8.56 4.34 13.02
C PHE A 12 -9.12 3.14 12.22
N ASP A 13 -10.40 2.85 12.45
CA ASP A 13 -11.14 1.77 11.77
C ASP A 13 -10.60 0.36 12.06
N GLY A 14 -9.86 0.20 13.16
CA GLY A 14 -9.28 -1.08 13.57
C GLY A 14 -8.16 -1.55 12.66
N ALA A 15 -7.50 -0.63 11.95
CA ALA A 15 -6.30 -0.91 11.19
C ALA A 15 -5.13 -1.23 12.14
N PHE A 16 -4.41 -2.31 11.84
CA PHE A 16 -3.28 -2.77 12.62
C PHE A 16 -2.06 -2.90 11.74
N TYR A 17 -0.95 -2.30 12.15
CA TYR A 17 0.32 -2.34 11.44
C TYR A 17 1.35 -3.13 12.23
N HIS A 18 2.17 -3.88 11.50
CA HIS A 18 3.41 -4.46 11.98
C HIS A 18 4.58 -3.86 11.21
N VAL A 19 5.46 -3.17 11.93
CA VAL A 19 6.61 -2.48 11.35
C VAL A 19 7.89 -3.13 11.84
N THR A 20 8.74 -3.56 10.91
CA THR A 20 10.05 -4.10 11.25
C THR A 20 11.17 -3.43 10.46
N SER A 21 12.33 -3.30 11.08
CA SER A 21 13.57 -2.85 10.47
C SER A 21 14.73 -3.56 11.12
N SER A 22 15.73 -3.98 10.35
CA SER A 22 16.98 -4.49 10.89
C SER A 22 18.14 -4.08 9.99
N ARG A 23 19.38 -4.34 10.42
CA ARG A 23 20.56 -4.00 9.61
C ARG A 23 20.65 -4.81 8.32
N ASP A 24 20.24 -6.06 8.36
CA ASP A 24 20.49 -7.03 7.29
C ASP A 24 19.21 -7.41 6.54
N LYS A 25 18.07 -6.81 6.90
CA LYS A 25 16.77 -7.08 6.26
C LYS A 25 16.11 -5.77 5.83
N PRO A 26 15.32 -5.81 4.74
CA PRO A 26 14.49 -4.68 4.34
C PRO A 26 13.61 -4.17 5.48
N PHE A 27 13.35 -2.87 5.47
CA PHE A 27 12.30 -2.27 6.28
C PHE A 27 10.94 -2.77 5.76
N THR A 28 10.08 -3.27 6.64
CA THR A 28 8.76 -3.77 6.24
C THR A 28 7.64 -3.12 7.03
N VAL A 29 6.54 -2.85 6.33
CA VAL A 29 5.27 -2.37 6.90
C VAL A 29 4.19 -3.30 6.42
N SER A 30 3.56 -4.02 7.33
CA SER A 30 2.43 -4.90 7.03
C SER A 30 1.17 -4.35 7.67
N ILE A 31 0.08 -4.25 6.91
CA ILE A 31 -1.21 -3.76 7.39
C ILE A 31 -2.23 -4.90 7.41
N LYS A 32 -3.01 -4.94 8.49
CA LYS A 32 -4.20 -5.76 8.65
C LYS A 32 -5.42 -4.85 8.78
N LEU A 33 -6.40 -5.07 7.92
CA LEU A 33 -7.67 -4.38 7.86
C LEU A 33 -8.79 -5.43 7.96
N LYS A 34 -9.71 -5.25 8.92
CA LYS A 34 -10.76 -6.25 9.21
C LYS A 34 -11.65 -6.58 8.00
N PHE A 35 -11.91 -5.59 7.16
CA PHE A 35 -12.80 -5.66 6.00
C PHE A 35 -12.04 -5.82 4.67
N PHE A 36 -10.74 -6.11 4.69
CA PHE A 36 -9.97 -6.27 3.44
C PHE A 36 -10.42 -7.46 2.60
N LEU A 37 -10.90 -8.53 3.25
CA LEU A 37 -11.36 -9.74 2.54
C LEU A 37 -12.66 -9.51 1.76
N ASP A 38 -13.45 -8.49 2.14
CA ASP A 38 -14.63 -8.08 1.39
C ASP A 38 -14.26 -7.24 0.15
N LEU A 39 -13.00 -6.82 0.05
CA LEU A 39 -12.47 -6.17 -1.16
C LEU A 39 -12.11 -7.26 -2.16
N GLU A 40 -12.52 -7.10 -3.41
CA GLU A 40 -12.11 -8.01 -4.48
C GLU A 40 -10.58 -8.03 -4.59
N GLN A 41 -9.98 -9.16 -4.17
CA GLN A 41 -8.54 -9.32 -4.04
C GLN A 41 -7.81 -9.05 -5.38
N HIS A 42 -8.39 -9.46 -6.50
CA HIS A 42 -7.75 -9.31 -7.81
C HIS A 42 -7.63 -7.85 -8.27
N SER A 43 -8.68 -7.04 -8.14
CA SER A 43 -8.62 -5.62 -8.50
C SER A 43 -7.76 -4.82 -7.52
N THR A 44 -7.74 -5.23 -6.25
CA THR A 44 -6.95 -4.58 -5.22
C THR A 44 -5.45 -4.76 -5.46
N ASP A 45 -5.02 -5.94 -5.89
CA ASP A 45 -3.61 -6.23 -6.19
C ASP A 45 -3.09 -5.42 -7.38
N GLU A 46 -3.88 -5.23 -8.44
CA GLU A 46 -3.46 -4.46 -9.62
C GLU A 46 -3.26 -2.98 -9.29
N VAL A 47 -4.22 -2.36 -8.59
CA VAL A 47 -4.13 -0.95 -8.18
C VAL A 47 -2.96 -0.72 -7.23
N LEU A 48 -2.81 -1.58 -6.22
CA LEU A 48 -1.69 -1.48 -5.27
C LEU A 48 -0.35 -1.73 -5.96
N ARG A 49 -0.28 -2.59 -6.98
CA ARG A 49 0.95 -2.82 -7.74
C ARG A 49 1.30 -1.62 -8.62
N GLY A 50 0.30 -0.95 -9.21
CA GLY A 50 0.49 0.31 -9.92
C GLY A 50 1.00 1.42 -9.00
N GLU A 51 0.48 1.48 -7.77
CA GLU A 51 0.92 2.46 -6.78
C GLU A 51 2.31 2.13 -6.23
N TYR A 52 2.56 0.92 -5.73
CA TYR A 52 3.77 0.61 -4.96
C TYR A 52 4.90 -0.05 -5.75
N GLY A 53 4.62 -0.61 -6.92
CA GLY A 53 5.60 -1.32 -7.73
C GLY A 53 6.34 -2.39 -6.94
N ASP A 54 7.67 -2.37 -7.01
CA ASP A 54 8.55 -3.35 -6.39
C ASP A 54 8.55 -3.32 -4.84
N LEU A 55 7.99 -2.27 -4.23
CA LEU A 55 7.81 -2.23 -2.77
C LEU A 55 6.74 -3.22 -2.32
N LEU A 56 5.77 -3.57 -3.18
CA LEU A 56 4.70 -4.49 -2.85
C LEU A 56 5.21 -5.93 -2.93
N VAL A 57 5.17 -6.64 -1.80
CA VAL A 57 5.64 -8.03 -1.71
C VAL A 57 4.52 -8.96 -1.23
N ARG A 58 4.80 -10.26 -1.19
CA ARG A 58 3.87 -11.23 -0.59
C ARG A 58 3.51 -10.78 0.84
N PRO A 59 2.21 -10.72 1.19
CA PRO A 59 1.79 -10.34 2.53
C PRO A 59 2.40 -11.24 3.61
N LEU A 60 2.76 -10.62 4.73
CA LEU A 60 3.07 -11.32 5.97
C LEU A 60 1.87 -12.14 6.41
N GLU A 61 2.11 -13.34 6.93
CA GLU A 61 1.03 -14.22 7.39
C GLU A 61 0.15 -13.52 8.44
N GLY A 62 -1.18 -13.53 8.20
CA GLY A 62 -2.15 -12.86 9.06
C GLY A 62 -2.37 -11.37 8.76
N TYR A 63 -1.66 -10.82 7.78
CA TYR A 63 -1.81 -9.45 7.27
C TYR A 63 -2.35 -9.46 5.84
N ASN A 64 -2.84 -8.30 5.41
CA ASN A 64 -3.49 -8.15 4.12
C ASN A 64 -2.52 -7.64 3.04
N VAL A 65 -1.70 -6.65 3.37
CA VAL A 65 -0.72 -6.05 2.46
C VAL A 65 0.59 -5.86 3.19
N THR A 66 1.70 -6.13 2.50
CA THR A 66 3.05 -5.87 3.02
C THR A 66 3.86 -5.09 2.00
N LEU A 67 4.44 -3.98 2.47
CA LEU A 67 5.46 -3.24 1.76
C LEU A 67 6.84 -3.58 2.32
N SER A 68 7.83 -3.72 1.44
CA SER A 68 9.22 -4.01 1.77
C SER A 68 10.15 -3.04 1.07
N LEU A 69 10.91 -2.27 1.85
CA LEU A 69 11.88 -1.29 1.38
C LEU A 69 13.29 -1.77 1.70
N ASP A 70 13.96 -2.26 0.66
CA ASP A 70 15.42 -2.46 0.70
C ASP A 70 16.13 -1.10 0.55
N PHE A 71 16.94 -0.74 1.54
CA PHE A 71 17.67 0.54 1.57
C PHE A 71 18.72 0.69 0.47
N ASN A 72 19.26 -0.41 -0.07
CA ASN A 72 20.27 -0.37 -1.13
C ASN A 72 19.64 -0.20 -2.52
N ILE A 73 18.38 -0.61 -2.68
CA ILE A 73 17.68 -0.67 -3.97
C ILE A 73 16.73 0.51 -4.13
N HIS A 74 15.93 0.80 -3.10
CA HIS A 74 14.78 1.71 -3.22
C HIS A 74 15.06 3.13 -2.76
N LEU A 75 16.20 3.39 -2.13
CA LEU A 75 16.53 4.76 -1.75
C LEU A 75 16.81 5.60 -3.01
N PRO A 76 16.23 6.81 -3.10
CA PRO A 76 16.52 7.74 -4.19
C PRO A 76 18.02 8.02 -4.27
N LYS A 77 18.53 8.19 -5.49
CA LYS A 77 19.93 8.60 -5.71
C LYS A 77 20.07 10.10 -5.46
N GLY A 78 20.91 10.48 -4.49
CA GLY A 78 21.23 11.88 -4.16
C GLY A 78 20.76 12.30 -2.77
N ASP A 79 21.42 13.32 -2.21
CA ASP A 79 21.21 13.79 -0.83
C ASP A 79 20.08 14.84 -0.68
N SER A 80 19.12 14.90 -1.61
CA SER A 80 18.02 15.86 -1.46
C SER A 80 16.99 15.34 -0.46
N ASN A 81 16.69 16.16 0.55
CA ASN A 81 15.69 15.84 1.57
C ASN A 81 14.28 15.58 0.99
N ASP A 82 14.01 16.10 -0.20
CA ASP A 82 12.68 16.01 -0.79
C ASP A 82 12.37 14.61 -1.35
N ALA A 83 13.37 13.92 -1.90
CA ALA A 83 13.16 12.63 -2.54
C ALA A 83 12.82 11.52 -1.53
N TRP A 84 13.51 11.50 -0.38
CA TRP A 84 13.20 10.53 0.68
C TRP A 84 11.82 10.81 1.31
N LEU A 85 11.44 12.09 1.44
CA LEU A 85 10.17 12.47 2.03
C LEU A 85 8.99 11.98 1.19
N LEU A 86 9.10 12.01 -0.14
CA LEU A 86 8.08 11.45 -1.04
C LEU A 86 7.89 9.94 -0.84
N LEU A 87 8.99 9.19 -0.70
CA LEU A 87 8.94 7.75 -0.47
C LEU A 87 8.33 7.40 0.89
N VAL A 88 8.73 8.10 1.94
CA VAL A 88 8.16 7.92 3.28
C VAL A 88 6.68 8.27 3.30
N ARG A 89 6.29 9.39 2.68
CA ARG A 89 4.87 9.75 2.54
C ARG A 89 4.10 8.67 1.81
N LYS A 90 4.62 8.14 0.70
CA LYS A 90 3.98 7.08 -0.07
C LYS A 90 3.69 5.84 0.79
N ILE A 91 4.67 5.37 1.56
CA ILE A 91 4.50 4.24 2.48
C ILE A 91 3.48 4.57 3.59
N ALA A 92 3.51 5.79 4.13
CA ALA A 92 2.57 6.23 5.15
C ALA A 92 1.10 6.29 4.66
N MET A 93 0.87 6.39 3.35
CA MET A 93 -0.48 6.37 2.76
C MET A 93 -1.05 4.97 2.56
N LEU A 94 -0.40 3.92 3.08
CA LEU A 94 -0.79 2.52 2.88
C LEU A 94 -2.29 2.25 3.12
N LYS A 95 -2.84 2.62 4.27
CA LYS A 95 -4.27 2.47 4.53
C LYS A 95 -5.12 3.18 3.48
N ARG A 96 -4.85 4.46 3.17
CA ARG A 96 -5.63 5.20 2.15
C ARG A 96 -5.62 4.46 0.82
N ASN A 97 -4.45 4.01 0.39
CA ASN A 97 -4.29 3.38 -0.91
C ASN A 97 -4.97 1.98 -0.93
N CYS A 98 -4.96 1.24 0.17
CA CYS A 98 -5.78 0.02 0.30
C CYS A 98 -7.28 0.28 0.17
N PHE A 99 -7.77 1.42 0.66
CA PHE A 99 -9.19 1.80 0.51
C PHE A 99 -9.52 2.37 -0.87
N ALA A 100 -8.56 3.06 -1.52
CA ALA A 100 -8.76 3.65 -2.83
C ALA A 100 -9.13 2.61 -3.89
N THR A 101 -8.62 1.38 -3.77
CA THR A 101 -8.92 0.27 -4.68
C THR A 101 -10.42 -0.02 -4.78
N VAL A 102 -11.16 0.18 -3.69
CA VAL A 102 -12.61 0.02 -3.64
C VAL A 102 -13.28 1.09 -4.49
N PHE A 103 -12.90 2.35 -4.29
CA PHE A 103 -13.51 3.49 -4.98
C PHE A 103 -13.22 3.48 -6.48
N GLU A 104 -12.00 3.12 -6.89
CA GLU A 104 -11.62 3.02 -8.30
C GLU A 104 -12.53 2.05 -9.06
N LYS A 105 -12.85 0.90 -8.46
CA LYS A 105 -13.79 -0.05 -9.05
C LYS A 105 -15.19 0.52 -9.22
N TYR A 106 -15.69 1.24 -8.22
CA TYR A 106 -17.01 1.88 -8.31
C TYR A 106 -17.03 2.99 -9.37
N PHE A 107 -15.94 3.76 -9.50
CA PHE A 107 -15.81 4.76 -10.56
C PHE A 107 -15.80 4.11 -11.94
N GLU A 108 -15.04 3.03 -12.15
CA GLU A 108 -15.06 2.29 -13.40
C GLU A 108 -16.46 1.76 -13.74
N TYR A 109 -17.16 1.22 -12.74
CA TYR A 109 -18.52 0.73 -12.93
C TYR A 109 -19.46 1.84 -13.37
N GLN A 110 -19.40 3.01 -12.71
CA GLN A 110 -20.20 4.17 -13.08
C GLN A 110 -19.89 4.66 -14.50
N THR A 111 -18.61 4.82 -14.85
CA THR A 111 -18.20 5.26 -16.19
C THR A 111 -18.69 4.30 -17.28
N LYS A 112 -18.59 2.99 -17.05
CA LYS A 112 -19.12 1.98 -17.98
C LYS A 112 -20.63 2.09 -18.17
N GLN A 113 -21.39 2.31 -17.08
CA GLN A 113 -22.84 2.50 -17.14
C GLN A 113 -23.26 3.77 -17.88
N GLU A 114 -22.53 4.87 -17.70
CA GLU A 114 -22.79 6.13 -18.40
C GLU A 114 -22.52 6.02 -19.91
N LEU A 115 -21.45 5.31 -20.30
CA LEU A 115 -21.13 5.03 -21.71
C LEU A 115 -22.18 4.14 -22.38
N THR A 116 -22.70 3.12 -21.67
CA THR A 116 -23.76 2.26 -22.21
C THR A 116 -25.09 3.01 -22.36
N ASN A 117 -25.42 3.91 -21.42
CA ASN A 117 -26.66 4.68 -21.44
C ASN A 117 -26.62 5.89 -22.38
N GLY A 118 -25.43 6.41 -22.70
CA GLY A 118 -25.23 7.49 -23.68
C GLY A 118 -25.46 7.06 -25.14
N ASN A 119 -25.37 5.76 -25.45
CA ASN A 119 -25.63 5.21 -26.78
C ASN A 119 -27.12 4.99 -27.10
N HIS A 120 -28.03 5.41 -26.21
CA HIS A 120 -29.49 5.35 -26.39
C HIS A 120 -30.16 6.73 -26.40
N LYS A 121 -29.38 7.80 -26.63
CA LYS A 121 -29.90 9.14 -26.92
C LYS A 121 -29.58 9.55 -28.35
#